data_AF-A0A3P6ACK4-F1
#
_entry.id   AF-A0A3P6ACK4-F1
#
_cell.length_a   1.000
_cell.length_b   1.000
_cell.length_c   1.000
_cell.angle_alpha   90.00
_cell.angle_beta   90.00
_cell.angle_gamma   90.00
#
_symmetry.space_group_name_H-M   'P 1'
#
loop_
_entity.id
_entity.type
_entity.pdbx_description
1 polymer ?
#
loop_
_entity_poly.entity_id
_entity_poly.type
_entity_poly.pdbx_seq_one_letter_code
_entity_poly.pdbx_strand_id
1 'polypeptide(L)'
;MQRFTAKRSLQNVSASLLRRCISTTSQTASVKDTDEFLARLPPFDYAPPPYSGPSADEILNKRKEFLSPSMPLLFRKPLNIVDGKMQYLFDESGRRYLDAFAGIAVELWTLSP
;
A
#
# COMPACT_ATOMS: atom_id res chain seq x y z
N MET A 1 -0.07 26.71 -55.90
CA MET A 1 -1.29 27.20 -55.23
C MET A 1 -1.25 26.79 -53.76
N GLN A 2 -1.90 27.58 -52.91
CA GLN A 2 -1.55 27.92 -51.52
C GLN A 2 -1.51 26.78 -50.50
N ARG A 3 -0.50 26.82 -49.62
CA ARG A 3 -0.49 26.11 -48.32
C ARG A 3 -1.09 27.02 -47.26
N PHE A 4 -2.20 26.62 -46.64
CA PHE A 4 -2.75 27.32 -45.48
C PHE A 4 -2.02 26.85 -44.21
N THR A 5 -1.33 27.77 -43.55
CA THR A 5 -0.70 27.54 -42.24
C THR A 5 -1.65 28.01 -41.14
N ALA A 6 -2.18 27.08 -40.34
CA ALA A 6 -2.98 27.42 -39.17
C ALA A 6 -2.04 27.73 -37.99
N LYS A 7 -1.90 29.02 -37.66
CA LYS A 7 -1.21 29.48 -36.45
C LYS A 7 -2.17 29.38 -35.26
N ARG A 8 -1.98 28.40 -34.39
CA ARG A 8 -2.74 28.33 -33.13
C ARG A 8 -1.98 29.14 -32.06
N SER A 9 -2.53 30.30 -31.76
CA SER A 9 -2.09 31.21 -30.70
C SER A 9 -2.32 30.56 -29.34
N LEU A 10 -1.25 30.36 -28.55
CA LEU A 10 -1.35 29.97 -27.14
C LEU A 10 -1.43 31.25 -26.32
N GLN A 11 -2.65 31.65 -25.99
CA GLN A 11 -2.91 32.73 -25.03
C GLN A 11 -2.88 32.16 -23.61
N ASN A 12 -1.92 32.66 -22.83
CA ASN A 12 -1.96 32.88 -21.39
C ASN A 12 -2.62 31.80 -20.51
N VAL A 13 -1.81 30.86 -20.02
CA VAL A 13 -2.06 30.23 -18.71
C VAL A 13 -1.14 30.90 -17.70
N SER A 14 -1.75 31.57 -16.72
CA SER A 14 -1.09 32.31 -15.64
C SER A 14 -0.08 31.43 -14.89
N ALA A 15 1.19 31.84 -14.89
CA ALA A 15 2.30 31.21 -14.17
C ALA A 15 2.29 31.55 -12.66
N SER A 16 1.12 31.50 -12.00
CA SER A 16 0.95 32.02 -10.63
C SER A 16 0.97 30.98 -9.52
N LEU A 17 1.39 29.72 -9.76
CA LEU A 17 1.48 28.72 -8.69
C LEU A 17 2.88 28.12 -8.47
N LEU A 18 3.90 28.59 -9.18
CA LEU A 18 5.30 28.33 -8.86
C LEU A 18 5.91 29.49 -8.07
N ARG A 19 5.62 29.57 -6.77
CA ARG A 19 6.49 30.29 -5.82
C ARG A 19 7.04 29.34 -4.76
N ARG A 20 8.10 28.69 -5.23
CA ARG A 20 9.29 28.28 -4.50
C ARG A 20 9.70 29.39 -3.51
N CYS A 21 9.70 29.08 -2.21
CA CYS A 21 10.39 29.86 -1.19
C CYS A 21 11.40 28.95 -0.51
N ILE A 22 12.68 29.25 -0.73
CA ILE A 22 13.82 28.59 -0.10
C ILE A 22 14.31 29.51 1.03
N SER A 23 14.38 28.92 2.23
CA SER A 23 15.23 29.22 3.41
C SER A 23 15.14 30.57 4.15
N THR A 24 14.96 30.48 5.48
CA THR A 24 15.89 31.13 6.44
C THR A 24 15.92 30.45 7.82
N THR A 25 17.13 29.99 8.17
CA THR A 25 17.82 29.98 9.48
C THR A 25 17.28 29.26 10.72
N SER A 26 18.16 28.40 11.24
CA SER A 26 18.11 27.57 12.43
C SER A 26 17.76 28.30 13.73
N GLN A 27 16.83 27.74 14.49
CA GLN A 27 16.71 27.98 15.92
C GLN A 27 17.07 26.67 16.63
N THR A 28 18.16 26.69 17.38
CA THR A 28 18.51 25.67 18.38
C THR A 28 17.55 25.78 19.55
N ALA A 29 16.63 24.84 19.69
CA ALA A 29 15.82 24.71 20.90
C ALA A 29 15.39 23.25 21.12
N SER A 30 16.02 22.64 22.12
CA SER A 30 15.59 21.53 22.98
C SER A 30 14.88 20.34 22.31
N VAL A 31 15.55 19.18 22.35
CA VAL A 31 15.00 17.84 22.07
C VAL A 31 13.59 17.71 22.68
N LYS A 32 12.56 17.69 21.83
CA LYS A 32 11.20 17.31 22.19
C LYS A 32 10.83 16.13 21.28
N ASP A 33 10.73 14.98 21.94
CA ASP A 33 10.11 13.71 21.52
C ASP A 33 9.59 13.67 20.08
N THR A 34 10.47 13.31 19.13
CA THR A 34 10.08 13.01 17.75
C THR A 34 9.78 11.52 17.65
N ASP A 35 8.69 11.05 18.26
CA ASP A 35 8.22 9.65 18.14
C ASP A 35 6.70 9.51 17.93
N GLU A 36 6.01 10.56 17.48
CA GLU A 36 4.53 10.52 17.34
C GLU A 36 3.99 10.44 15.91
N PHE A 37 4.86 10.31 14.90
CA PHE A 37 4.46 9.98 13.52
C PHE A 37 5.06 8.65 13.04
N LEU A 38 5.24 7.70 13.95
CA LEU A 38 5.37 6.31 13.54
C LEU A 38 3.99 5.83 13.07
N ALA A 39 3.97 5.09 11.95
CA ALA A 39 2.78 4.61 11.23
C ALA A 39 1.84 3.71 12.07
N ARG A 40 1.24 4.27 13.12
CA ARG A 40 0.31 3.57 14.01
C ARG A 40 -1.05 3.51 13.34
N LEU A 41 -1.50 2.29 13.07
CA LEU A 41 -2.85 2.05 12.55
C LEU A 41 -3.89 2.61 13.53
N PRO A 42 -5.00 3.20 13.04
CA PRO A 42 -6.04 3.75 13.89
C PRO A 42 -6.64 2.66 14.80
N PRO A 43 -7.27 3.03 15.93
CA PRO A 43 -7.97 2.08 16.78
C PRO A 43 -8.95 1.23 15.96
N PHE A 44 -9.02 -0.07 16.26
CA PHE A 44 -9.93 -0.98 15.59
C PHE A 44 -10.24 -2.14 16.54
N ASP A 45 -11.51 -2.22 16.93
CA ASP A 45 -12.03 -3.11 17.95
C ASP A 45 -12.35 -4.49 17.34
N TYR A 46 -11.28 -5.20 16.99
CA TYR A 46 -11.36 -6.56 16.51
C TYR A 46 -10.09 -7.33 16.85
N ALA A 47 -10.29 -8.52 17.41
CA ALA A 47 -9.25 -9.51 17.61
C ALA A 47 -9.62 -10.76 16.81
N PRO A 48 -8.72 -11.27 15.95
CA PRO A 48 -8.96 -12.52 15.24
C PRO A 48 -8.99 -13.70 16.24
N PRO A 49 -9.72 -14.79 15.93
CA PRO A 49 -9.63 -16.02 16.71
C PRO A 49 -8.21 -16.62 16.63
N PRO A 50 -7.78 -17.41 17.63
CA PRO A 50 -6.48 -18.07 17.59
C PRO A 50 -6.34 -18.97 16.36
N TYR A 51 -5.22 -18.83 15.64
CA TYR A 51 -4.93 -19.66 14.48
C TYR A 51 -4.39 -21.02 14.91
N SER A 52 -5.04 -22.09 14.45
CA SER A 52 -4.64 -23.49 14.73
C SER A 52 -4.17 -24.24 13.48
N GLY A 53 -3.84 -23.52 12.40
CA GLY A 53 -3.40 -24.11 11.14
C GLY A 53 -1.89 -24.36 11.09
N PRO A 54 -1.37 -24.79 9.92
CA PRO A 54 0.05 -25.06 9.74
C PRO A 54 0.90 -23.80 9.88
N SER A 55 2.12 -23.96 10.38
CA SER A 55 3.06 -22.84 10.47
C SER A 55 3.49 -22.32 9.10
N ALA A 56 3.95 -21.07 9.04
CA ALA A 56 4.52 -20.50 7.82
C ALA A 56 5.62 -21.39 7.19
N ASP A 57 6.47 -22.02 8.02
CA ASP A 57 7.55 -22.90 7.56
C ASP A 57 7.03 -24.21 6.97
N GLU A 58 5.99 -24.79 7.57
CA GLU A 58 5.32 -25.98 7.01
C GLU A 58 4.66 -25.68 5.67
N ILE A 59 4.02 -24.52 5.53
CA ILE A 59 3.42 -24.06 4.27
C ILE A 59 4.51 -23.89 3.20
N LEU A 60 5.66 -23.31 3.56
CA LEU A 60 6.80 -23.14 2.64
C LEU A 60 7.40 -24.48 2.22
N ASN A 61 7.48 -25.46 3.13
CA ASN A 61 7.95 -26.80 2.80
C ASN A 61 6.99 -27.52 1.85
N LYS A 62 5.68 -27.47 2.12
CA LYS A 62 4.66 -28.01 1.20
C LYS A 62 4.71 -27.32 -0.16
N ARG A 63 4.93 -25.99 -0.21
CA ARG A 63 5.08 -25.26 -1.48
C ARG A 63 6.23 -25.84 -2.32
N LYS A 64 7.37 -26.15 -1.70
CA LYS A 64 8.53 -26.72 -2.41
C LYS A 64 8.28 -28.14 -2.90
N GLU A 65 7.48 -28.91 -2.16
CA GLU A 65 7.14 -30.29 -2.51
C GLU A 65 6.10 -30.36 -3.64
N PHE A 66 5.08 -29.49 -3.59
CA PHE A 66 3.90 -29.62 -4.46
C PHE A 66 3.81 -28.57 -5.59
N LEU A 67 4.51 -27.43 -5.52
CA LEU A 67 4.45 -26.41 -6.59
C LEU A 67 5.68 -26.43 -7.49
N SER A 68 5.45 -26.14 -8.77
CA SER A 68 6.51 -26.02 -9.79
C SER A 68 7.49 -24.87 -9.46
N PRO A 69 8.80 -25.04 -9.75
CA PRO A 69 9.80 -23.97 -9.65
C PRO A 69 9.47 -22.71 -10.48
N SER A 70 8.57 -22.81 -11.46
CA SER A 70 8.11 -21.66 -12.26
C SER A 70 7.22 -20.67 -11.50
N MET A 71 6.84 -20.96 -10.25
CA MET A 71 6.07 -20.06 -9.38
C MET A 71 6.95 -19.51 -8.24
N PRO A 72 7.78 -18.48 -8.50
CA PRO A 72 8.66 -17.92 -7.48
C PRO A 72 7.88 -17.16 -6.41
N LEU A 73 8.53 -16.95 -5.27
CA LEU A 73 8.03 -16.07 -4.21
C LEU A 73 8.38 -14.61 -4.55
N LEU A 74 7.42 -13.71 -4.34
CA LEU A 74 7.64 -12.27 -4.53
C LEU A 74 8.52 -11.67 -3.43
N PHE A 75 8.51 -12.26 -2.24
CA PHE A 75 9.25 -11.80 -1.06
C PHE A 75 10.16 -12.89 -0.51
N ARG A 76 11.29 -12.48 0.09
CA ARG A 76 12.27 -13.40 0.69
C ARG A 76 11.69 -14.18 1.87
N LYS A 77 10.91 -13.49 2.72
CA LYS A 77 10.16 -14.09 3.83
C LYS A 77 8.68 -13.84 3.58
N PRO A 78 7.95 -14.81 3.00
CA PRO A 78 6.51 -14.67 2.79
C PRO A 78 5.79 -14.50 4.11
N LEU A 79 4.78 -13.63 4.11
CA LEU A 79 3.94 -13.39 5.27
C LEU A 79 2.75 -14.36 5.24
N ASN A 80 2.54 -15.09 6.33
CA ASN A 80 1.39 -15.97 6.50
C ASN A 80 0.21 -15.15 7.03
N ILE A 81 -0.72 -14.78 6.15
CA ILE A 81 -1.96 -14.09 6.51
C ILE A 81 -3.03 -15.13 6.79
N VAL A 82 -3.57 -15.11 8.00
CA VAL A 82 -4.48 -16.14 8.52
C VAL A 82 -5.92 -15.66 8.64
N ASP A 83 -6.12 -14.35 8.77
CA ASP A 83 -7.44 -13.74 8.92
C ASP A 83 -7.46 -12.32 8.32
N GLY A 84 -8.65 -11.83 8.00
CA GLY A 84 -8.84 -10.51 7.41
C GLY A 84 -10.20 -9.91 7.74
N LYS A 85 -10.22 -8.63 8.11
CA LYS A 85 -11.45 -7.88 8.37
C LYS A 85 -11.35 -6.48 7.78
N MET A 86 -12.22 -6.19 6.81
CA MET A 86 -12.22 -4.94 6.02
C MET A 86 -10.84 -4.70 5.39
N GLN A 87 -10.23 -3.52 5.58
CA GLN A 87 -8.91 -3.17 5.07
C GLN A 87 -7.73 -3.78 5.87
N TYR A 88 -8.00 -4.59 6.89
CA TYR A 88 -6.96 -5.13 7.77
C TYR A 88 -6.76 -6.63 7.58
N LEU A 89 -5.49 -7.03 7.57
CA LEU A 89 -5.05 -8.42 7.54
C LEU A 89 -4.30 -8.76 8.82
N PHE A 90 -4.40 -10.02 9.24
CA PHE A 90 -3.79 -10.53 10.46
C PHE A 90 -2.88 -11.71 10.15
N ASP A 91 -1.69 -11.73 10.75
CA ASP A 91 -0.81 -12.89 10.70
C ASP A 91 -1.12 -13.91 11.81
N GLU A 92 -0.43 -15.05 11.78
CA GLU A 92 -0.53 -16.11 12.79
C GLU A 92 -0.27 -15.67 14.23
N SER A 93 0.46 -14.56 14.44
CA SER A 93 0.71 -13.97 15.76
C SER A 93 -0.37 -12.99 16.22
N GLY A 94 -1.35 -12.69 15.35
CA GLY A 94 -2.39 -11.69 15.58
C GLY A 94 -1.95 -10.25 15.27
N ARG A 95 -0.79 -10.04 14.63
CA ARG A 95 -0.34 -8.71 14.25
C ARG A 95 -1.18 -8.17 13.10
N ARG A 96 -1.61 -6.92 13.21
CA ARG A 96 -2.46 -6.23 12.24
C ARG A 96 -1.65 -5.49 11.18
N TYR A 97 -2.01 -5.68 9.92
CA TYR A 97 -1.46 -5.01 8.75
C TYR A 97 -2.57 -4.29 7.98
N LEU A 98 -2.24 -3.16 7.36
CA LEU A 98 -3.13 -2.49 6.41
C LEU A 98 -2.94 -3.12 5.02
N ASP A 99 -4.01 -3.60 4.42
CA ASP A 99 -3.98 -4.02 3.01
C ASP A 99 -3.94 -2.79 2.10
N ALA A 100 -2.74 -2.45 1.65
CA ALA A 100 -2.50 -1.38 0.69
C ALA A 100 -2.46 -1.87 -0.76
N PHE A 101 -2.62 -3.17 -1.00
CA PHE A 101 -2.69 -3.76 -2.33
C PHE A 101 -4.15 -3.89 -2.82
N ALA A 102 -5.11 -3.93 -1.89
CA ALA A 102 -6.55 -4.00 -2.16
C ALA A 102 -6.97 -5.21 -3.02
N GLY A 103 -6.27 -6.33 -2.87
CA GLY A 103 -6.56 -7.59 -3.58
C GLY A 103 -6.63 -7.48 -5.11
N ILE A 104 -7.17 -8.54 -5.76
CA ILE A 104 -7.61 -8.46 -7.15
C ILE A 104 -9.02 -7.86 -7.11
N ALA A 105 -9.24 -6.74 -7.80
CA ALA A 105 -10.57 -6.18 -8.01
C ALA A 105 -11.41 -7.16 -8.84
N VAL A 106 -12.07 -8.11 -8.19
CA VAL A 106 -13.09 -8.91 -8.85
C VAL A 106 -14.32 -8.01 -8.96
N GLU A 107 -14.51 -7.42 -10.13
CA GLU A 107 -15.72 -6.71 -10.49
C GLU A 107 -16.89 -7.70 -10.41
N LEU A 108 -17.62 -7.67 -9.30
CA LEU A 108 -18.92 -8.31 -9.21
C LEU A 108 -19.85 -7.47 -10.10
N TRP A 109 -19.99 -7.88 -11.37
CA TRP A 109 -21.12 -7.45 -12.18
C TRP A 109 -22.38 -7.88 -11.42
N THR A 110 -22.94 -6.95 -10.66
CA THR A 110 -24.31 -7.06 -10.19
C THR A 110 -25.16 -7.17 -11.44
N LEU A 111 -25.63 -8.38 -11.74
CA LEU A 111 -26.75 -8.57 -12.64
C LEU A 111 -27.88 -7.70 -12.10
N SER A 112 -28.09 -6.58 -12.79
CA SER A 112 -29.28 -5.76 -12.63
C SER A 112 -30.50 -6.65 -12.87
N PRO A 113 -31.59 -6.46 -12.10
CA PRO A 113 -32.75 -7.37 -12.03
C PRO A 113 -33.45 -7.62 -13.36
#